data_AF-A0A0G2I1L3-F1
#
_entry.id   AF-A0A0G2I1L3-F1
#
_cell.length_a   1.000
_cell.length_b   1.000
_cell.length_c   1.000
_cell.angle_alpha   90.00
_cell.angle_beta   90.00
_cell.angle_gamma   90.00
#
_symmetry.space_group_name_H-M   'P 1'
#
loop_
_entity.id
_entity.type
_entity.pdbx_description
1 polymer ?
#
loop_
_entity_poly.entity_id
_entity_poly.type
_entity_poly.pdbx_seq_one_letter_code
_entity_poly.pdbx_strand_id
1 'polypeptide(L)'
;MPSPLTTSARALLHPLPPLTLIVATTPITTPLSTSNSPSNPSSSPPRPRRRLGIGYANSLPWPRIKTDMTFFSRVTTRASPPPPPTSLPSEIKCISAVNAVIMGRKTYDSLPARFRPLPGRVNVVVTRDGSGKERGRIEGEWRAAKERERERQKKGKEAVNVGNPTASAGGSNTSTPSSTVEEETQPPDVLVANSLESAVTALYDAFRTNPTPGPLSHNSTRHLANIFIIGGGEIYASALNLKLDPAVYGGGGPGVGMRIVMTDVRRCSVPTPSNDATATSTTTAVEKEVVAVENSVNGFECDTFFPIDSDELEGGGEWRRVSSENVSTWVGEEVKEGWVRESEVALRVLGFKKME
;
A
#
# COMPACT_ATOMS: atom_id res chain seq x y z
N MET A 1 34.52 27.79 -4.58
CA MET A 1 33.49 27.22 -5.46
C MET A 1 33.50 25.72 -5.22
N PRO A 2 32.51 25.12 -4.53
CA PRO A 2 32.48 23.68 -4.39
C PRO A 2 32.02 23.07 -5.73
N SER A 3 32.73 22.03 -6.15
CA SER A 3 32.51 21.31 -7.41
C SER A 3 31.10 20.71 -7.48
N PRO A 4 30.46 20.67 -8.67
CA PRO A 4 29.19 19.99 -8.83
C PRO A 4 29.38 18.49 -8.59
N LEU A 5 28.57 17.92 -7.70
CA LEU A 5 28.47 16.48 -7.48
C LEU A 5 27.87 15.84 -8.73
N THR A 6 28.71 15.49 -9.70
CA THR A 6 28.34 14.63 -10.83
C THR A 6 28.21 13.20 -10.31
N THR A 7 27.03 12.84 -9.79
CA THR A 7 26.70 11.46 -9.45
C THR A 7 26.60 10.66 -10.76
N SER A 8 27.63 9.88 -11.05
CA SER A 8 27.65 8.93 -12.17
C SER A 8 26.46 7.98 -12.07
N ALA A 9 25.59 7.98 -13.09
CA ALA A 9 24.46 7.07 -13.20
C ALA A 9 24.95 5.61 -13.13
N ARG A 10 24.79 4.95 -11.97
CA ARG A 10 25.24 3.58 -11.73
C ARG A 10 24.07 2.59 -11.83
N ALA A 11 24.25 1.60 -12.71
CA ALA A 11 23.25 0.64 -13.17
C ALA A 11 22.49 -0.07 -12.03
N LEU A 12 21.17 -0.14 -12.17
CA LEU A 12 20.29 -0.93 -11.29
C LEU A 12 20.36 -2.41 -11.71
N LEU A 13 20.32 -3.34 -10.75
CA LEU A 13 20.29 -4.78 -11.02
C LEU A 13 18.99 -5.24 -11.70
N HIS A 14 17.89 -4.51 -11.49
CA HIS A 14 16.55 -4.85 -11.97
C HIS A 14 15.81 -3.58 -12.40
N PRO A 15 14.87 -3.65 -13.37
CA PRO A 15 13.99 -2.54 -13.70
C PRO A 15 13.20 -2.14 -12.45
N LEU A 16 13.06 -0.83 -12.22
CA LEU A 16 12.36 -0.34 -11.04
C LEU A 16 10.90 -0.80 -11.04
N PRO A 17 10.38 -1.30 -9.90
CA PRO A 17 8.98 -1.62 -9.81
C PRO A 17 8.15 -0.34 -9.96
N PRO A 18 7.01 -0.38 -10.65
CA PRO A 18 6.13 0.77 -10.74
C PRO A 18 5.56 1.11 -9.35
N LEU A 19 5.38 2.40 -9.07
CA LEU A 19 4.75 2.86 -7.83
C LEU A 19 3.27 2.50 -7.85
N THR A 20 2.81 1.82 -6.80
CA THR A 20 1.41 1.40 -6.67
C THR A 20 0.76 2.09 -5.49
N LEU A 21 -0.17 3.00 -5.76
CA LEU A 21 -1.06 3.54 -4.74
C LEU A 21 -2.11 2.47 -4.42
N ILE A 22 -2.24 2.10 -3.15
CA ILE A 22 -3.32 1.23 -2.69
C ILE A 22 -4.21 2.05 -1.76
N VAL A 23 -5.50 2.11 -2.06
CA VAL A 23 -6.44 2.99 -1.37
C VAL A 23 -7.83 2.37 -1.36
N ALA A 24 -8.59 2.58 -0.28
CA ALA A 24 -10.02 2.34 -0.26
C ALA A 24 -10.73 3.69 -0.28
N THR A 25 -11.78 3.83 -1.10
CA THR A 25 -12.50 5.09 -1.31
C THR A 25 -14.01 4.89 -1.24
N THR A 26 -14.75 5.94 -0.93
CA THR A 26 -16.21 5.96 -1.07
C THR A 26 -16.66 7.22 -1.84
N PRO A 27 -17.57 7.11 -2.82
CA PRO A 27 -17.99 8.25 -3.61
C PRO A 27 -18.89 9.21 -2.82
N ILE A 28 -18.52 10.49 -2.84
CA ILE A 28 -19.26 11.59 -2.24
C ILE A 28 -19.56 12.64 -3.30
N THR A 29 -20.84 12.83 -3.58
CA THR A 29 -21.35 13.87 -4.46
C THR A 29 -21.48 15.16 -3.66
N THR A 30 -20.58 16.11 -3.90
CA THR A 30 -20.74 17.45 -3.35
C THR A 30 -21.76 18.23 -4.18
N PRO A 31 -22.82 18.79 -3.57
CA PRO A 31 -23.76 19.64 -4.30
C PRO A 31 -23.04 20.87 -4.85
N LEU A 32 -23.54 21.37 -5.98
CA LEU A 32 -23.02 22.58 -6.58
C LEU A 32 -23.18 23.73 -5.59
N SER A 33 -22.07 24.32 -5.15
CA SER A 33 -22.15 25.53 -4.35
C SER A 33 -22.68 26.62 -5.25
N THR A 34 -23.95 27.03 -5.06
CA THR A 34 -24.52 28.23 -5.65
C THR A 34 -23.88 29.43 -4.96
N SER A 35 -22.60 29.69 -5.22
CA SER A 35 -22.05 31.01 -4.89
C SER A 35 -22.74 31.99 -5.84
N ASN A 36 -23.54 32.90 -5.29
CA ASN A 36 -24.14 34.03 -5.98
C ASN A 36 -23.04 34.99 -6.49
N SER A 37 -22.27 34.57 -7.48
CA SER A 37 -21.38 35.44 -8.26
C SER A 37 -21.96 35.59 -9.66
N PRO A 38 -22.39 36.79 -10.07
CA PRO A 38 -22.80 37.02 -11.44
C PRO A 38 -21.58 36.97 -12.36
N SER A 39 -21.80 36.48 -13.58
CA SER A 39 -20.95 36.54 -14.78
C SER A 39 -19.91 35.42 -15.02
N ASN A 40 -20.24 34.48 -15.92
CA ASN A 40 -19.69 34.46 -17.30
C ASN A 40 -20.45 33.40 -18.16
N PRO A 41 -21.08 33.76 -19.30
CA PRO A 41 -21.86 32.81 -20.12
C PRO A 41 -21.01 31.85 -20.98
N SER A 42 -19.69 31.78 -20.79
CA SER A 42 -18.76 30.96 -21.60
C SER A 42 -18.20 29.72 -20.90
N SER A 43 -18.48 29.50 -19.62
CA SER A 43 -18.07 28.26 -18.93
C SER A 43 -19.20 27.24 -18.97
N SER A 44 -18.89 26.02 -19.42
CA SER A 44 -19.77 24.85 -19.29
C SER A 44 -20.41 24.79 -17.89
N PRO A 45 -21.69 24.37 -17.78
CA PRO A 45 -22.40 24.38 -16.51
C PRO A 45 -21.61 23.58 -15.48
N PRO A 46 -21.47 24.06 -14.23
CA PRO A 46 -20.66 23.38 -13.25
C PRO A 46 -21.33 22.03 -12.95
N ARG A 47 -20.60 20.93 -13.18
CA ARG A 47 -21.09 19.58 -12.92
C ARG A 47 -20.85 19.25 -11.44
N PRO A 48 -21.76 18.52 -10.77
CA PRO A 48 -21.52 18.05 -9.42
C PRO A 48 -20.32 17.10 -9.43
N ARG A 49 -19.27 17.44 -8.69
CA ARG A 49 -18.05 16.64 -8.60
C ARG A 49 -18.27 15.43 -7.69
N ARG A 50 -17.90 14.25 -8.16
CA ARG A 50 -17.88 13.01 -7.37
C ARG A 50 -16.51 12.83 -6.73
N ARG A 51 -16.35 13.36 -5.52
CA ARG A 51 -15.11 13.23 -4.75
C ARG A 51 -15.01 11.83 -4.14
N LEU A 52 -13.79 11.37 -3.92
CA LEU A 52 -13.52 10.05 -3.36
C LEU A 52 -13.06 10.19 -1.90
N GLY A 53 -13.96 9.95 -0.95
CA GLY A 53 -13.68 10.01 0.48
C GLY A 53 -12.79 8.86 0.94
N ILE A 54 -11.79 9.14 1.77
CA ILE A 54 -10.83 8.15 2.28
C ILE A 54 -10.67 8.18 3.81
N GLY A 55 -11.17 9.23 4.47
CA GLY A 55 -10.97 9.41 5.90
C GLY A 55 -11.99 10.35 6.54
N TYR A 56 -12.22 10.10 7.82
CA TYR A 56 -13.01 10.94 8.72
C TYR A 56 -12.39 10.90 10.12
N ALA A 57 -12.15 12.06 10.72
CA ALA A 57 -11.61 12.20 12.07
C ALA A 57 -10.33 11.37 12.32
N ASN A 58 -9.38 11.39 11.37
CA ASN A 58 -8.13 10.60 11.38
C ASN A 58 -8.33 9.06 11.38
N SER A 59 -9.49 8.58 10.94
CA SER A 59 -9.81 7.16 10.83
C SER A 59 -10.48 6.85 9.49
N LEU A 60 -10.69 5.57 9.18
CA LEU A 60 -11.46 5.17 8.01
C LEU A 60 -12.94 5.55 8.22
N PRO A 61 -13.64 6.04 7.18
CA PRO A 61 -15.00 6.59 7.33
C PRO A 61 -16.08 5.50 7.46
N TRP A 62 -15.74 4.23 7.19
CA TRP A 62 -16.62 3.08 7.32
C TRP A 62 -16.25 2.21 8.53
N PRO A 63 -17.21 1.39 9.02
CA PRO A 63 -16.92 0.34 10.00
C PRO A 63 -15.82 -0.61 9.50
N ARG A 64 -15.23 -1.38 10.41
CA ARG A 64 -14.14 -2.30 10.06
C ARG A 64 -14.58 -3.36 9.04
N ILE A 65 -14.07 -3.25 7.82
CA ILE A 65 -14.27 -4.20 6.73
C ILE A 65 -13.16 -5.25 6.76
N LYS A 66 -13.45 -6.48 7.17
CA LYS A 66 -12.43 -7.53 7.31
C LYS A 66 -11.88 -7.97 5.96
N THR A 67 -12.72 -8.00 4.92
CA THR A 67 -12.30 -8.40 3.56
C THR A 67 -11.23 -7.45 3.02
N ASP A 68 -11.47 -6.15 3.07
CA ASP A 68 -10.51 -5.13 2.63
C ASP A 68 -9.21 -5.16 3.46
N MET A 69 -9.31 -5.26 4.79
CA MET A 69 -8.12 -5.36 5.65
C MET A 69 -7.27 -6.62 5.36
N THR A 70 -7.92 -7.75 5.06
CA THR A 70 -7.24 -9.00 4.72
C THR A 70 -6.63 -8.94 3.32
N PHE A 71 -7.32 -8.31 2.38
CA PHE A 71 -6.80 -7.99 1.04
C PHE A 71 -5.56 -7.11 1.14
N PHE A 72 -5.67 -5.92 1.76
CA PHE A 72 -4.56 -5.00 1.97
C PHE A 72 -3.35 -5.68 2.62
N SER A 73 -3.55 -6.43 3.70
CA SER A 73 -2.46 -7.11 4.40
C SER A 73 -1.78 -8.14 3.51
N ARG A 74 -2.52 -8.92 2.71
CA ARG A 74 -1.95 -9.95 1.84
C ARG A 74 -1.20 -9.31 0.67
N VAL A 75 -1.81 -8.37 -0.04
CA VAL A 75 -1.22 -7.68 -1.19
C VAL A 75 0.08 -6.98 -0.79
N THR A 76 0.07 -6.22 0.30
CA THR A 76 1.26 -5.46 0.69
C THR A 76 2.36 -6.34 1.30
N THR A 77 2.04 -7.52 1.83
CA THR A 77 3.05 -8.42 2.44
C THR A 77 3.61 -9.43 1.43
N ARG A 78 2.83 -9.86 0.46
CA ARG A 78 3.21 -10.87 -0.52
C ARG A 78 4.29 -10.33 -1.46
N ALA A 79 5.51 -10.78 -1.26
CA ALA A 79 6.63 -10.49 -2.14
C ALA A 79 7.07 -11.79 -2.80
N SER A 80 6.84 -11.92 -4.12
CA SER A 80 7.33 -13.05 -4.88
C SER A 80 8.79 -12.82 -5.25
N PRO A 81 9.70 -13.78 -4.98
CA PRO A 81 11.07 -13.67 -5.47
C PRO A 81 11.09 -13.69 -7.01
N PRO A 82 12.01 -12.95 -7.65
CA PRO A 82 12.17 -13.02 -9.09
C PRO A 82 12.53 -14.45 -9.52
N PRO A 83 12.12 -14.88 -10.73
CA PRO A 83 12.57 -16.17 -11.26
C PRO A 83 14.11 -16.19 -11.31
N PRO A 84 14.75 -17.34 -11.03
CA PRO A 84 16.21 -17.43 -11.07
C PRO A 84 16.73 -17.07 -12.47
N PRO A 85 17.80 -16.26 -12.59
CA PRO A 85 18.32 -15.86 -13.89
C PRO A 85 18.88 -17.08 -14.64
N THR A 86 18.42 -17.30 -15.87
CA THR A 86 18.80 -18.46 -16.70
C THR A 86 20.22 -18.34 -17.29
N SER A 87 20.94 -17.23 -17.09
CA SER A 87 22.23 -17.02 -17.76
C SER A 87 23.13 -15.95 -17.12
N LEU A 88 23.41 -16.02 -15.80
CA LEU A 88 24.49 -15.25 -15.14
C LEU A 88 25.16 -16.08 -14.02
N PRO A 89 26.47 -15.90 -13.76
CA PRO A 89 27.23 -16.71 -12.80
C PRO A 89 26.80 -16.46 -11.35
N SER A 90 26.80 -17.55 -10.59
CA SER A 90 26.17 -17.78 -9.29
C SER A 90 26.76 -17.06 -8.07
N GLU A 91 26.87 -15.72 -8.06
CA GLU A 91 27.44 -15.01 -6.89
C GLU A 91 26.52 -14.04 -6.13
N ILE A 92 25.29 -13.78 -6.59
CA ILE A 92 24.28 -13.06 -5.78
C ILE A 92 22.99 -13.89 -5.75
N LYS A 93 22.92 -14.81 -4.79
CA LYS A 93 21.68 -15.54 -4.49
C LYS A 93 20.74 -14.56 -3.77
N CYS A 94 19.77 -14.01 -4.49
CA CYS A 94 18.71 -13.26 -3.83
C CYS A 94 17.81 -14.25 -3.08
N ILE A 95 17.94 -14.30 -1.74
CA ILE A 95 17.35 -15.37 -0.92
C ILE A 95 15.87 -15.11 -0.65
N SER A 96 15.44 -13.84 -0.67
CA SER A 96 14.08 -13.45 -0.34
C SER A 96 13.71 -12.12 -0.99
N ALA A 97 12.41 -11.91 -1.21
CA ALA A 97 11.86 -10.63 -1.65
C ALA A 97 11.08 -9.97 -0.52
N VAL A 98 11.01 -8.64 -0.54
CA VAL A 98 10.24 -7.83 0.40
C VAL A 98 9.56 -6.68 -0.33
N ASN A 99 8.37 -6.30 0.13
CA ASN A 99 7.69 -5.11 -0.33
C ASN A 99 7.95 -3.94 0.63
N ALA A 100 7.90 -2.72 0.11
CA ALA A 100 7.90 -1.51 0.89
C ALA A 100 6.52 -0.86 0.94
N VAL A 101 6.18 -0.28 2.08
CA VAL A 101 4.96 0.52 2.28
C VAL A 101 5.35 1.93 2.70
N ILE A 102 4.99 2.92 1.89
CA ILE A 102 5.23 4.33 2.16
C ILE A 102 3.95 4.96 2.68
N MET A 103 4.03 5.63 3.82
CA MET A 103 2.89 6.27 4.46
C MET A 103 3.25 7.61 5.11
N GLY A 104 2.25 8.46 5.31
CA GLY A 104 2.40 9.69 6.07
C GLY A 104 2.35 9.44 7.57
N ARG A 105 2.95 10.34 8.37
CA ARG A 105 2.96 10.25 9.85
C ARG A 105 1.55 10.07 10.44
N LYS A 106 0.55 10.85 9.99
CA LYS A 106 -0.84 10.73 10.49
C LYS A 106 -1.44 9.34 10.19
N THR A 107 -1.12 8.77 9.02
CA THR A 107 -1.55 7.42 8.65
C THR A 107 -0.87 6.37 9.53
N TYR A 108 0.43 6.51 9.78
CA TYR A 108 1.14 5.65 10.73
C TYR A 108 0.52 5.70 12.14
N ASP A 109 0.15 6.89 12.63
CA ASP A 109 -0.48 7.08 13.93
C ASP A 109 -1.88 6.46 14.02
N SER A 110 -2.63 6.46 12.90
CA SER A 110 -3.97 5.86 12.82
C SER A 110 -3.95 4.32 12.88
N LEU A 111 -2.81 3.69 12.62
CA LEU A 111 -2.67 2.24 12.72
C LEU A 111 -2.74 1.78 14.20
N PRO A 112 -3.43 0.68 14.52
CA PRO A 112 -3.45 0.16 15.87
C PRO A 112 -2.03 -0.15 16.36
N ALA A 113 -1.68 0.32 17.57
CA ALA A 113 -0.32 0.20 18.13
C ALA A 113 0.26 -1.23 18.10
N ARG A 114 -0.59 -2.25 18.23
CA ARG A 114 -0.17 -3.66 18.16
C ARG A 114 0.34 -4.09 16.79
N PHE A 115 -0.09 -3.42 15.72
CA PHE A 115 0.20 -3.73 14.33
C PHE A 115 1.17 -2.75 13.67
N ARG A 116 1.67 -1.75 14.39
CA ARG A 116 2.69 -0.82 13.89
C ARG A 116 4.07 -1.13 14.52
N PRO A 117 5.16 -1.06 13.75
CA PRO A 117 5.20 -1.05 12.28
C PRO A 117 4.56 -2.31 11.67
N LEU A 118 4.11 -2.22 10.41
CA LEU A 118 3.44 -3.33 9.73
C LEU A 118 4.41 -4.49 9.49
N PRO A 119 4.15 -5.70 10.02
CA PRO A 119 5.10 -6.81 9.94
C PRO A 119 5.26 -7.32 8.50
N GLY A 120 6.43 -7.89 8.20
CA GLY A 120 6.76 -8.51 6.91
C GLY A 120 7.00 -7.51 5.76
N ARG A 121 7.13 -6.22 6.06
CA ARG A 121 7.26 -5.13 5.09
C ARG A 121 8.30 -4.11 5.54
N VAL A 122 8.95 -3.45 4.59
CA VAL A 122 9.73 -2.24 4.88
C VAL A 122 8.77 -1.08 5.06
N ASN A 123 8.73 -0.48 6.25
CA ASN A 123 7.82 0.63 6.54
C ASN A 123 8.55 1.95 6.34
N VAL A 124 8.04 2.82 5.48
CA VAL A 124 8.60 4.14 5.25
C VAL A 124 7.62 5.20 5.71
N VAL A 125 7.99 5.98 6.73
CA VAL A 125 7.16 7.03 7.30
C VAL A 125 7.68 8.39 6.87
N VAL A 126 6.84 9.15 6.16
CA VAL A 126 7.13 10.51 5.74
C VAL A 126 6.63 11.49 6.79
N THR A 127 7.53 12.33 7.31
CA THR A 127 7.23 13.37 8.30
C THR A 127 8.04 14.63 8.02
N ARG A 128 7.43 15.80 8.21
CA ARG A 128 8.15 17.08 8.09
C ARG A 128 8.87 17.49 9.38
N ASP A 129 8.73 16.69 10.45
CA ASP A 129 9.40 16.96 11.72
C ASP A 129 10.91 16.70 11.61
N GLY A 130 11.67 17.78 11.49
CA GLY A 130 13.13 17.76 11.45
C GLY A 130 13.79 17.59 12.82
N SER A 131 13.03 17.57 13.93
CA SER A 131 13.59 17.48 15.28
C SER A 131 14.21 16.11 15.61
N GLY A 132 13.94 15.09 14.79
CA GLY A 132 14.39 13.72 15.01
C GLY A 132 13.59 12.97 16.09
N LYS A 133 12.68 13.64 16.80
CA LYS A 133 11.83 13.03 17.82
C LYS A 133 10.95 11.92 17.26
N GLU A 134 10.29 12.18 16.13
CA GLU A 134 9.45 11.19 15.46
C GLU A 134 10.26 9.99 14.95
N ARG A 135 11.50 10.23 14.47
CA ARG A 135 12.43 9.16 14.09
C ARG A 135 12.71 8.23 15.27
N GLY A 136 13.14 8.79 16.40
CA GLY A 136 13.44 8.01 17.61
C GLY A 136 12.23 7.24 18.14
N ARG A 137 11.03 7.85 18.08
CA ARG A 137 9.77 7.22 18.49
C ARG A 137 9.45 6.01 17.62
N ILE A 138 9.46 6.18 16.30
CA ILE A 138 9.13 5.13 15.33
C ILE A 138 10.13 3.98 15.39
N GLU A 139 11.43 4.28 15.50
CA GLU A 139 12.48 3.28 15.67
C GLU A 139 12.36 2.52 17.01
N GLY A 140 11.91 3.20 18.07
CA GLY A 140 11.59 2.57 19.35
C GLY A 140 10.42 1.59 19.27
N GLU A 141 9.34 1.98 18.59
CA GLU A 141 8.18 1.10 18.36
C GLU A 141 8.54 -0.12 17.50
N TRP A 142 9.44 0.04 16.51
CA TRP A 142 9.98 -1.08 15.75
C TRP A 142 10.76 -2.06 16.63
N ARG A 143 11.67 -1.56 17.48
CA ARG A 143 12.43 -2.39 18.43
C ARG A 143 11.48 -3.20 19.33
N ALA A 144 10.46 -2.56 19.89
CA ALA A 144 9.45 -3.23 20.70
C ALA A 144 8.62 -4.25 19.90
N ALA A 145 8.34 -4.00 18.61
CA ALA A 145 7.64 -4.96 17.74
C ALA A 145 8.49 -6.20 17.45
N LYS A 146 9.80 -6.03 17.18
CA LYS A 146 10.74 -7.14 16.98
C LYS A 146 10.88 -8.00 18.23
N GLU A 147 10.92 -7.38 19.41
CA GLU A 147 10.96 -8.11 20.67
C GLU A 147 9.71 -8.99 20.86
N ARG A 148 8.52 -8.41 20.65
CA ARG A 148 7.24 -9.16 20.69
C ARG A 148 7.20 -10.34 19.72
N GLU A 149 7.73 -10.16 18.51
CA GLU A 149 7.80 -11.23 17.51
C GLU A 149 8.71 -12.37 17.97
N ARG A 150 9.90 -12.03 18.50
CA ARG A 150 10.86 -13.01 19.03
C ARG A 150 10.29 -13.80 20.19
N GLU A 151 9.57 -13.15 21.12
CA GLU A 151 8.87 -13.82 22.21
C GLU A 151 7.81 -14.79 21.71
N ARG A 152 7.04 -14.41 20.70
CA ARG A 152 6.02 -15.28 20.10
C ARG A 152 6.63 -16.49 19.43
N GLN A 153 7.78 -16.34 18.76
CA GLN A 153 8.52 -17.45 18.15
C GLN A 153 9.10 -18.40 19.20
N LYS A 154 9.59 -17.89 20.35
CA LYS A 154 10.07 -18.72 21.46
C LYS A 154 8.94 -19.58 22.05
N LYS A 155 7.80 -18.95 22.39
CA LYS A 155 6.62 -19.65 22.92
C LYS A 155 6.05 -20.68 21.94
N GLY A 156 6.07 -20.37 20.63
CA GLY A 156 5.65 -21.32 19.59
C GLY A 156 6.57 -22.55 19.49
N LYS A 157 7.89 -22.36 19.62
CA LYS A 157 8.86 -23.47 19.63
C LYS A 157 8.77 -24.32 20.90
N GLU A 158 8.51 -23.71 22.05
CA GLU A 158 8.28 -24.42 23.32
C GLU A 158 6.98 -25.25 23.28
N ALA A 159 5.88 -24.70 22.74
CA ALA A 159 4.62 -25.43 22.60
C ALA A 159 4.70 -26.64 21.64
N VAL A 160 5.52 -26.55 20.59
CA VAL A 160 5.80 -27.69 19.68
C VAL A 160 6.61 -28.79 20.36
N ASN A 161 7.46 -28.44 21.34
CA ASN A 161 8.33 -29.40 22.02
C ASN A 161 7.63 -30.16 23.19
N VAL A 162 6.45 -29.72 23.63
CA VAL A 162 5.66 -30.36 24.71
C VAL A 162 4.65 -31.39 24.17
N GLY A 163 4.53 -31.52 22.83
CA GLY A 163 3.53 -32.35 22.15
C GLY A 163 3.93 -33.79 21.80
N ASN A 164 5.02 -34.36 22.36
CA ASN A 164 5.32 -35.79 22.15
C ASN A 164 6.20 -36.40 23.26
N PRO A 165 5.62 -37.11 24.25
CA PRO A 165 6.38 -37.99 25.12
C PRO A 165 6.12 -39.45 24.74
N THR A 166 6.92 -39.99 23.82
CA THR A 166 7.10 -41.44 23.74
C THR A 166 8.55 -41.77 23.45
N ALA A 167 9.14 -42.51 24.37
CA ALA A 167 10.55 -42.78 24.51
C ALA A 167 11.13 -43.64 23.37
N SER A 168 12.38 -43.35 23.01
CA SER A 168 13.38 -44.40 22.78
C SER A 168 14.77 -43.84 23.09
N ALA A 169 15.45 -44.52 24.01
CA ALA A 169 16.80 -44.25 24.47
C ALA A 169 17.86 -44.59 23.40
N GLY A 170 19.03 -43.95 23.53
CA GLY A 170 20.30 -44.46 23.00
C GLY A 170 21.07 -43.45 22.17
N GLY A 171 22.27 -43.07 22.65
CA GLY A 171 23.31 -42.49 21.81
C GLY A 171 23.90 -41.19 22.34
N SER A 172 24.90 -41.34 23.21
CA SER A 172 25.94 -40.33 23.49
C SER A 172 26.42 -39.66 22.20
N ASN A 173 26.35 -38.34 22.12
CA ASN A 173 27.32 -37.51 21.41
C ASN A 173 27.40 -36.15 22.11
N THR A 174 28.57 -35.88 22.68
CA THR A 174 29.03 -34.59 23.17
C THR A 174 28.84 -33.53 22.08
N SER A 175 27.85 -32.67 22.24
CA SER A 175 27.74 -31.42 21.50
C SER A 175 27.81 -30.24 22.47
N THR A 176 28.97 -29.61 22.42
CA THR A 176 29.31 -28.31 23.00
C THR A 176 28.17 -27.29 22.79
N PRO A 177 27.66 -26.62 23.84
CA PRO A 177 26.76 -25.50 23.66
C PRO A 177 27.61 -24.27 23.35
N SER A 178 27.92 -24.00 22.07
CA SER A 178 28.50 -22.71 21.69
C SER A 178 27.38 -21.68 21.52
N SER A 179 26.92 -21.16 22.66
CA SER A 179 26.28 -19.86 22.76
C SER A 179 27.35 -18.77 22.67
N THR A 180 27.46 -18.09 21.53
CA THR A 180 28.12 -16.78 21.38
C THR A 180 27.43 -16.07 20.21
N VAL A 181 26.41 -15.25 20.48
CA VAL A 181 26.52 -13.78 20.48
C VAL A 181 27.03 -13.28 19.13
N GLU A 182 26.12 -13.20 18.17
CA GLU A 182 26.09 -12.11 17.21
C GLU A 182 24.72 -11.44 17.37
N GLU A 183 24.63 -10.62 18.42
CA GLU A 183 23.65 -9.55 18.52
C GLU A 183 24.07 -8.48 17.52
N GLU A 184 24.02 -8.83 16.23
CA GLU A 184 24.27 -7.91 15.14
C GLU A 184 23.09 -6.96 15.14
N THR A 185 23.38 -5.67 15.34
CA THR A 185 22.50 -4.52 15.15
C THR A 185 21.93 -4.54 13.73
N GLN A 186 20.96 -5.42 13.47
CA GLN A 186 20.23 -5.46 12.20
C GLN A 186 19.48 -4.15 12.10
N PRO A 187 19.79 -3.33 11.09
CA PRO A 187 19.28 -1.99 11.05
C PRO A 187 17.77 -2.04 10.68
N PRO A 188 16.99 -1.01 11.04
CA PRO A 188 15.54 -1.13 11.11
C PRO A 188 14.91 -1.40 9.75
N ASP A 189 13.93 -2.32 9.68
CA ASP A 189 13.00 -2.45 8.53
C ASP A 189 12.04 -1.22 8.45
N VAL A 190 12.43 -0.10 9.05
CA VAL A 190 11.68 1.16 9.12
C VAL A 190 12.59 2.30 8.72
N LEU A 191 12.09 3.12 7.80
CA LEU A 191 12.75 4.31 7.29
C LEU A 191 11.90 5.53 7.62
N VAL A 192 12.53 6.60 8.11
CA VAL A 192 11.86 7.89 8.31
C VAL A 192 12.47 8.91 7.36
N ALA A 193 11.64 9.52 6.54
CA ALA A 193 12.02 10.48 5.49
C ALA A 193 11.28 11.80 5.64
N ASN A 194 11.87 12.87 5.11
CA ASN A 194 11.31 14.23 5.20
C ASN A 194 10.35 14.58 4.05
N SER A 195 10.42 13.85 2.94
CA SER A 195 9.56 13.98 1.77
C SER A 195 9.33 12.63 1.10
N LEU A 196 8.37 12.56 0.18
CA LEU A 196 8.10 11.35 -0.59
C LEU A 196 9.24 11.03 -1.55
N GLU A 197 9.83 12.06 -2.18
CA GLU A 197 10.99 11.95 -3.05
C GLU A 197 12.16 11.32 -2.28
N SER A 198 12.49 11.88 -1.11
CA SER A 198 13.56 11.36 -0.26
C SER A 198 13.29 9.94 0.21
N ALA A 199 12.04 9.61 0.55
CA ALA A 199 11.62 8.25 0.91
C ALA A 199 11.90 7.25 -0.21
N VAL A 200 11.49 7.60 -1.43
CA VAL A 200 11.68 6.77 -2.62
C VAL A 200 13.16 6.63 -2.95
N THR A 201 13.94 7.72 -2.94
CA THR A 201 15.41 7.69 -3.16
C THR A 201 16.12 6.80 -2.13
N ALA A 202 15.86 7.01 -0.84
CA ALA A 202 16.50 6.25 0.23
C ALA A 202 16.13 4.76 0.19
N LEU A 203 14.89 4.44 -0.19
CA LEU A 203 14.48 3.06 -0.40
C LEU A 203 15.22 2.43 -1.58
N TYR A 204 15.41 3.15 -2.69
CA TYR A 204 16.18 2.62 -3.82
C TYR A 204 17.65 2.42 -3.47
N ASP A 205 18.28 3.39 -2.80
CA ASP A 205 19.68 3.29 -2.40
C ASP A 205 19.93 2.15 -1.40
N ALA A 206 18.96 1.84 -0.54
CA ALA A 206 19.03 0.74 0.41
C ALA A 206 19.07 -0.66 -0.24
N PHE A 207 18.53 -0.81 -1.46
CA PHE A 207 18.43 -2.08 -2.17
C PHE A 207 19.41 -2.20 -3.36
N ARG A 208 20.41 -1.30 -3.45
CA ARG A 208 21.50 -1.36 -4.46
C ARG A 208 22.65 -2.30 -4.04
N THR A 209 23.45 -2.73 -5.02
CA THR A 209 24.56 -3.71 -4.90
C THR A 209 25.69 -3.29 -3.95
N ASN A 210 25.97 -2.00 -3.86
CA ASN A 210 26.86 -1.40 -2.88
C ASN A 210 26.01 -0.44 -2.05
N PRO A 211 25.32 -0.93 -0.99
CA PRO A 211 24.51 -0.05 -0.16
C PRO A 211 25.40 1.04 0.44
N THR A 212 24.90 2.27 0.51
CA THR A 212 25.52 3.24 1.42
C THR A 212 25.29 2.72 2.85
N PRO A 213 26.30 2.72 3.74
CA PRO A 213 26.10 2.35 5.14
C PRO A 213 24.93 3.14 5.71
N GLY A 214 23.90 2.44 6.20
CA GLY A 214 22.64 3.07 6.54
C GLY A 214 21.62 2.10 7.12
N PRO A 215 20.41 2.59 7.48
CA PRO A 215 19.42 1.85 8.27
C PRO A 215 18.86 0.56 7.61
N LEU A 216 19.23 0.26 6.37
CA LEU A 216 18.71 -0.88 5.61
C LEU A 216 19.84 -1.70 4.96
N SER A 217 21.09 -1.58 5.41
CA SER A 217 22.25 -2.20 4.75
C SER A 217 22.26 -3.73 4.74
N HIS A 218 21.45 -4.42 5.56
CA HIS A 218 21.24 -5.88 5.48
C HIS A 218 20.36 -6.31 4.32
N ASN A 219 19.62 -5.39 3.69
CA ASN A 219 18.73 -5.68 2.57
C ASN A 219 19.47 -5.87 1.24
N SER A 220 20.79 -5.76 1.18
CA SER A 220 21.58 -6.05 -0.03
C SER A 220 21.45 -7.49 -0.51
N THR A 221 20.93 -8.39 0.34
CA THR A 221 20.62 -9.79 0.03
C THR A 221 19.15 -10.03 -0.36
N ARG A 222 18.30 -8.99 -0.26
CA ARG A 222 16.85 -9.05 -0.52
C ARG A 222 16.47 -8.28 -1.79
N HIS A 223 15.46 -8.77 -2.49
CA HIS A 223 14.89 -8.09 -3.65
C HIS A 223 13.74 -7.19 -3.21
N LEU A 224 13.77 -5.90 -3.60
CA LEU A 224 12.62 -5.01 -3.46
C LEU A 224 11.58 -5.35 -4.54
N ALA A 225 10.54 -6.09 -4.18
CA ALA A 225 9.54 -6.57 -5.14
C ALA A 225 8.57 -5.48 -5.57
N ASN A 226 7.90 -4.81 -4.62
CA ASN A 226 6.93 -3.76 -4.91
C ASN A 226 7.05 -2.60 -3.92
N ILE A 227 6.70 -1.40 -4.40
CA ILE A 227 6.58 -0.19 -3.58
C ILE A 227 5.11 0.22 -3.56
N PHE A 228 4.50 0.13 -2.38
CA PHE A 228 3.12 0.53 -2.15
C PHE A 228 3.07 1.89 -1.44
N ILE A 229 2.31 2.82 -2.00
CA ILE A 229 1.96 4.07 -1.32
C ILE A 229 0.59 3.88 -0.69
N ILE A 230 0.54 3.86 0.64
CA ILE A 230 -0.67 3.52 1.41
C ILE A 230 -1.37 4.76 1.99
N GLY A 231 -0.97 5.96 1.55
CA GLY A 231 -1.58 7.24 1.91
C GLY A 231 -0.92 7.93 3.12
N GLY A 232 -1.56 8.91 3.74
CA GLY A 232 -2.92 9.42 3.51
C GLY A 232 -3.02 10.46 2.39
N GLY A 233 -4.08 11.28 2.43
CA GLY A 233 -4.42 12.24 1.36
C GLY A 233 -3.25 13.13 0.90
N GLU A 234 -2.46 13.66 1.85
CA GLU A 234 -1.27 14.47 1.53
C GLU A 234 -0.20 13.67 0.77
N ILE A 235 0.03 12.40 1.15
CA ILE A 235 1.03 11.55 0.49
C ILE A 235 0.54 11.08 -0.88
N TYR A 236 -0.75 10.77 -1.02
CA TYR A 236 -1.32 10.50 -2.34
C TYR A 236 -1.18 11.72 -3.25
N ALA A 237 -1.42 12.93 -2.75
CA ALA A 237 -1.28 14.16 -3.54
C ALA A 237 0.16 14.38 -3.98
N SER A 238 1.13 14.16 -3.08
CA SER A 238 2.55 14.19 -3.43
C SER A 238 2.93 13.11 -4.46
N ALA A 239 2.37 11.90 -4.33
CA ALA A 239 2.67 10.78 -5.24
C ALA A 239 2.20 11.05 -6.67
N LEU A 240 1.01 11.63 -6.83
CA LEU A 240 0.44 11.95 -8.13
C LEU A 240 1.22 13.06 -8.86
N ASN A 241 1.83 13.97 -8.10
CA ASN A 241 2.68 15.05 -8.61
C ASN A 241 4.17 14.68 -8.70
N LEU A 242 4.53 13.46 -8.34
CA LEU A 242 5.91 13.03 -8.24
C LEU A 242 6.53 12.95 -9.65
N LYS A 243 7.53 13.79 -9.90
CA LYS A 243 8.36 13.74 -11.10
C LYS A 243 9.64 12.98 -10.78
N LEU A 244 9.66 11.69 -11.06
CA LEU A 244 10.87 10.89 -10.95
C LEU A 244 11.69 11.11 -12.22
N ASP A 245 12.89 11.67 -12.06
CA ASP A 245 13.82 11.89 -13.17
C ASP A 245 14.20 10.54 -13.82
N PRO A 246 13.83 10.30 -15.09
CA PRO A 246 14.21 9.10 -15.79
C PRO A 246 15.73 8.90 -15.79
N ALA A 247 16.57 9.93 -15.78
CA ALA A 247 18.03 9.76 -15.75
C ALA A 247 18.56 9.16 -14.43
N VAL A 248 17.84 9.36 -13.33
CA VAL A 248 18.23 8.87 -11.98
C VAL A 248 17.61 7.50 -11.70
N TYR A 249 16.41 7.26 -12.22
CA TYR A 249 15.57 6.10 -11.89
C TYR A 249 15.36 5.13 -13.08
N GLY A 250 15.72 5.51 -14.30
CA GLY A 250 15.54 4.76 -15.53
C GLY A 250 16.82 4.70 -16.35
N GLY A 251 17.41 3.52 -16.48
CA GLY A 251 18.33 3.28 -17.59
C GLY A 251 17.56 3.40 -18.91
N GLY A 252 17.49 4.61 -19.49
CA GLY A 252 17.00 4.87 -20.85
C GLY A 252 15.57 4.41 -21.20
N GLY A 253 14.70 4.19 -20.21
CA GLY A 253 13.32 3.70 -20.41
C GLY A 253 12.24 4.74 -20.07
N PRO A 254 10.95 4.43 -20.34
CA PRO A 254 9.82 5.24 -19.89
C PRO A 254 9.88 5.42 -18.37
N GLY A 255 9.34 6.52 -17.85
CA GLY A 255 9.44 6.88 -16.43
C GLY A 255 8.91 5.78 -15.49
N VAL A 256 9.13 5.92 -14.18
CA VAL A 256 8.58 4.97 -13.20
C VAL A 256 7.04 5.00 -13.31
N GLY A 257 6.48 3.94 -13.87
CA GLY A 257 5.03 3.83 -14.09
C GLY A 257 4.25 3.96 -12.78
N MET A 258 3.07 4.57 -12.84
CA MET A 258 2.19 4.74 -11.70
C MET A 258 0.91 3.91 -11.87
N ARG A 259 0.52 3.23 -10.80
CA ARG A 259 -0.69 2.40 -10.73
C ARG A 259 -1.50 2.77 -9.50
N ILE A 260 -2.82 2.65 -9.58
CA ILE A 260 -3.73 2.75 -8.45
C ILE A 260 -4.50 1.43 -8.35
N VAL A 261 -4.45 0.79 -7.18
CA VAL A 261 -5.34 -0.30 -6.78
C VAL A 261 -6.33 0.29 -5.79
N MET A 262 -7.59 0.37 -6.17
CA MET A 262 -8.63 1.06 -5.43
C MET A 262 -9.73 0.11 -4.99
N THR A 263 -10.02 0.03 -3.70
CA THR A 263 -11.26 -0.60 -3.20
C THR A 263 -12.37 0.45 -3.21
N ASP A 264 -13.35 0.32 -4.10
CA ASP A 264 -14.57 1.15 -4.13
C ASP A 264 -15.54 0.59 -3.07
N VAL A 265 -15.81 1.37 -2.03
CA VAL A 265 -16.64 1.02 -0.87
C VAL A 265 -17.93 1.81 -0.90
N ARG A 266 -19.06 1.10 -0.81
CA ARG A 266 -20.39 1.69 -0.82
C ARG A 266 -21.24 1.13 0.28
N ARG A 267 -22.12 1.98 0.82
CA ARG A 267 -23.10 1.57 1.81
C ARG A 267 -24.26 0.87 1.09
N CYS A 268 -24.61 -0.33 1.51
CA CYS A 268 -25.82 -0.96 1.03
C CYS A 268 -27.02 -0.24 1.66
N SER A 269 -27.92 0.30 0.85
CA SER A 269 -29.20 0.78 1.37
C SER A 269 -29.99 -0.42 1.90
N VAL A 270 -30.63 -0.23 3.06
CA VAL A 270 -31.67 -1.15 3.51
C VAL A 270 -32.84 -0.96 2.54
N PRO A 271 -33.40 -2.02 1.93
CA PRO A 271 -34.56 -1.87 1.07
C PRO A 271 -35.70 -1.30 1.91
N THR A 272 -36.04 -0.03 1.69
CA THR A 272 -37.29 0.55 2.18
C THR A 272 -38.41 -0.23 1.51
N PRO A 273 -39.39 -0.79 2.25
CA PRO A 273 -40.53 -1.44 1.62
C PRO A 273 -41.32 -0.38 0.84
N SER A 274 -41.09 -0.29 -0.47
CA SER A 274 -41.90 0.53 -1.37
C SER A 274 -43.16 -0.25 -1.71
N ASN A 275 -44.33 0.27 -1.30
CA ASN A 275 -45.65 -0.30 -1.58
C ASN A 275 -46.11 -0.14 -3.05
N ASP A 276 -45.22 0.16 -3.98
CA ASP A 276 -45.60 0.40 -5.38
C ASP A 276 -45.56 -0.89 -6.19
N ALA A 277 -46.67 -1.61 -6.15
CA ALA A 277 -46.95 -2.77 -6.97
C ALA A 277 -47.32 -2.35 -8.40
N THR A 278 -46.42 -1.68 -9.14
CA THR A 278 -46.59 -1.51 -10.59
C THR A 278 -45.25 -1.29 -11.29
N ALA A 279 -44.52 -2.37 -11.58
CA ALA A 279 -43.48 -2.33 -12.61
C ALA A 279 -43.26 -3.73 -13.20
N THR A 280 -43.82 -3.93 -14.39
CA THR A 280 -43.44 -4.99 -15.32
C THR A 280 -42.00 -4.76 -15.76
N SER A 281 -41.02 -5.38 -15.10
CA SER A 281 -39.65 -5.44 -15.61
C SER A 281 -38.99 -6.77 -15.22
N THR A 282 -38.64 -7.54 -16.26
CA THR A 282 -37.91 -8.81 -16.20
C THR A 282 -36.43 -8.57 -15.86
N THR A 283 -36.19 -7.93 -14.71
CA THR A 283 -34.84 -7.67 -14.19
C THR A 283 -34.67 -8.52 -12.95
N THR A 284 -33.67 -9.39 -12.94
CA THR A 284 -33.46 -10.33 -11.83
C THR A 284 -33.16 -9.55 -10.54
N ALA A 285 -33.56 -10.08 -9.38
CA ALA A 285 -33.37 -9.40 -8.09
C ALA A 285 -31.90 -9.00 -7.83
N VAL A 286 -30.96 -9.79 -8.37
CA VAL A 286 -29.51 -9.56 -8.30
C VAL A 286 -29.09 -8.33 -9.10
N GLU A 287 -29.62 -8.13 -10.31
CA GLU A 287 -29.32 -6.95 -11.13
C GLU A 287 -29.85 -5.66 -10.47
N LYS A 288 -31.04 -5.71 -9.85
CA LYS A 288 -31.59 -4.57 -9.10
C LYS A 288 -30.71 -4.20 -7.91
N GLU A 289 -30.19 -5.18 -7.18
CA GLU A 289 -29.27 -4.96 -6.05
C GLU A 289 -27.95 -4.35 -6.51
N VAL A 290 -27.35 -4.86 -7.59
CA VAL A 290 -26.11 -4.32 -8.16
C VAL A 290 -26.27 -2.87 -8.61
N VAL A 291 -27.37 -2.54 -9.28
CA VAL A 291 -27.67 -1.17 -9.71
C VAL A 291 -27.89 -0.24 -8.51
N ALA A 292 -28.54 -0.71 -7.45
CA ALA A 292 -28.74 0.07 -6.23
C ALA A 292 -27.39 0.38 -5.55
N VAL A 293 -26.49 -0.60 -5.44
CA VAL A 293 -25.12 -0.39 -4.93
C VAL A 293 -24.33 0.55 -5.84
N GLU A 294 -24.42 0.38 -7.16
CA GLU A 294 -23.74 1.24 -8.15
C GLU A 294 -24.25 2.69 -8.16
N ASN A 295 -25.41 2.96 -7.56
CA ASN A 295 -25.92 4.33 -7.39
C ASN A 295 -25.79 4.84 -5.94
N SER A 296 -25.31 4.02 -5.01
CA SER A 296 -25.09 4.42 -3.62
C SER A 296 -23.91 5.38 -3.52
N VAL A 297 -24.24 6.67 -3.36
CA VAL A 297 -23.31 7.79 -3.13
C VAL A 297 -23.65 8.46 -1.81
N ASN A 298 -22.69 9.14 -1.19
CA ASN A 298 -22.89 9.83 0.11
C ASN A 298 -23.26 8.89 1.28
N GLY A 299 -22.80 7.64 1.25
CA GLY A 299 -23.09 6.65 2.30
C GLY A 299 -22.31 6.87 3.61
N PHE A 300 -21.24 7.67 3.57
CA PHE A 300 -20.35 7.96 4.69
C PHE A 300 -19.95 9.43 4.71
N GLU A 301 -19.75 9.98 5.90
CA GLU A 301 -19.14 11.30 6.07
C GLU A 301 -17.62 11.20 5.91
N CYS A 302 -17.01 12.16 5.22
CA CYS A 302 -15.56 12.23 5.04
C CYS A 302 -15.07 13.67 5.16
N ASP A 303 -13.91 13.84 5.81
CA ASP A 303 -13.15 15.10 5.85
C ASP A 303 -11.89 15.05 4.97
N THR A 304 -11.44 13.84 4.65
CA THR A 304 -10.23 13.56 3.90
C THR A 304 -10.59 12.84 2.61
N PHE A 305 -10.08 13.34 1.49
CA PHE A 305 -10.43 12.86 0.16
C PHE A 305 -9.18 12.45 -0.61
N PHE A 306 -9.34 11.48 -1.52
CA PHE A 306 -8.34 11.18 -2.53
C PHE A 306 -8.15 12.41 -3.45
N PRO A 307 -6.92 12.70 -3.92
CA PRO A 307 -6.64 13.96 -4.60
C PRO A 307 -7.29 14.10 -5.99
N ILE A 308 -7.69 12.98 -6.59
CA ILE A 308 -8.34 12.91 -7.91
C ILE A 308 -9.79 12.49 -7.68
N ASP A 309 -10.72 13.07 -8.45
CA ASP A 309 -12.13 12.73 -8.40
C ASP A 309 -12.49 11.55 -9.32
N SER A 310 -13.72 11.04 -9.19
CA SER A 310 -14.17 9.87 -9.97
C SER A 310 -14.19 10.15 -11.47
N ASP A 311 -14.50 11.40 -11.86
CA ASP A 311 -14.65 11.79 -13.26
C ASP A 311 -13.28 11.86 -13.94
N GLU A 312 -12.25 12.31 -13.24
CA GLU A 312 -10.87 12.32 -13.73
C GLU A 312 -10.27 10.91 -13.89
N LEU A 313 -10.64 9.95 -13.02
CA LEU A 313 -10.19 8.55 -13.13
C LEU A 313 -10.88 7.77 -14.26
N GLU A 314 -12.16 8.05 -14.51
CA GLU A 314 -12.98 7.32 -15.48
C GLU A 314 -13.11 8.03 -16.84
N GLY A 315 -12.85 9.34 -16.88
CA GLY A 315 -13.03 10.20 -18.06
C GLY A 315 -12.02 10.01 -19.20
N GLY A 316 -11.14 9.01 -19.13
CA GLY A 316 -10.21 8.66 -20.20
C GLY A 316 -9.08 9.66 -20.44
N GLY A 317 -8.78 10.51 -19.45
CA GLY A 317 -7.66 11.44 -19.50
C GLY A 317 -6.32 10.77 -19.18
N GLU A 318 -5.67 11.22 -18.11
CA GLU A 318 -4.36 10.72 -17.65
C GLU A 318 -4.43 9.27 -17.11
N TRP A 319 -5.62 8.75 -16.83
CA TRP A 319 -5.82 7.44 -16.21
C TRP A 319 -6.67 6.51 -17.08
N ARG A 320 -6.28 5.23 -17.10
CA ARG A 320 -7.02 4.16 -17.76
C ARG A 320 -7.38 3.08 -16.76
N ARG A 321 -8.67 2.74 -16.68
CA ARG A 321 -9.17 1.56 -15.94
C ARG A 321 -8.71 0.27 -16.63
N VAL A 322 -8.21 -0.68 -15.86
CA VAL A 322 -7.77 -2.00 -16.36
C VAL A 322 -8.73 -3.11 -15.93
N SER A 323 -8.67 -4.26 -16.61
CA SER A 323 -9.42 -5.47 -16.23
C SER A 323 -8.95 -6.04 -14.89
N SER A 324 -9.81 -6.79 -14.21
CA SER A 324 -9.49 -7.47 -12.94
C SER A 324 -8.31 -8.44 -13.04
N GLU A 325 -8.12 -9.07 -14.20
CA GLU A 325 -6.98 -9.96 -14.48
C GLU A 325 -5.64 -9.20 -14.42
N ASN A 326 -5.61 -7.98 -14.96
CA ASN A 326 -4.44 -7.11 -14.87
C ASN A 326 -4.19 -6.68 -13.42
N VAL A 327 -5.24 -6.34 -12.67
CA VAL A 327 -5.11 -6.04 -11.24
C VAL A 327 -4.57 -7.24 -10.48
N SER A 328 -5.08 -8.43 -10.76
CA SER A 328 -4.66 -9.69 -10.15
C SER A 328 -3.17 -9.95 -10.37
N THR A 329 -2.67 -9.65 -11.57
CA THR A 329 -1.24 -9.70 -11.91
C THR A 329 -0.42 -8.71 -11.10
N TRP A 330 -0.94 -7.49 -10.86
CA TRP A 330 -0.23 -6.48 -10.07
C TRP A 330 -0.15 -6.83 -8.59
N VAL A 331 -1.20 -7.45 -8.03
CA VAL A 331 -1.29 -7.75 -6.59
C VAL A 331 -0.84 -9.16 -6.22
N GLY A 332 -0.68 -10.06 -7.20
CA GLY A 332 -0.23 -11.44 -6.99
C GLY A 332 -1.29 -12.34 -6.33
N GLU A 333 -2.56 -11.98 -6.46
CA GLU A 333 -3.71 -12.77 -6.02
C GLU A 333 -4.92 -12.52 -6.94
N GLU A 334 -5.87 -13.46 -6.94
CA GLU A 334 -7.09 -13.34 -7.74
C GLU A 334 -7.99 -12.23 -7.21
N VAL A 335 -8.28 -11.26 -8.08
CA VAL A 335 -9.24 -10.19 -7.83
C VAL A 335 -10.52 -10.51 -8.60
N LYS A 336 -11.61 -10.74 -7.87
CA LYS A 336 -12.92 -11.03 -8.46
C LYS A 336 -13.54 -9.77 -9.06
N GLU A 337 -14.20 -9.94 -10.20
CA GLU A 337 -15.07 -8.90 -10.76
C GLU A 337 -16.39 -8.81 -10.01
N GLY A 338 -16.91 -7.59 -9.91
CA GLY A 338 -18.20 -7.30 -9.30
C GLY A 338 -18.11 -6.94 -7.81
N TRP A 339 -19.30 -6.80 -7.22
CA TRP A 339 -19.49 -6.34 -5.85
C TRP A 339 -19.47 -7.51 -4.87
N VAL A 340 -18.70 -7.37 -3.80
CA VAL A 340 -18.67 -8.29 -2.66
C VAL A 340 -19.35 -7.59 -1.48
N ARG A 341 -20.46 -8.18 -1.01
CA ARG A 341 -21.20 -7.66 0.15
C ARG A 341 -20.59 -8.19 1.46
N GLU A 342 -20.28 -7.28 2.37
CA GLU A 342 -19.87 -7.58 3.75
C GLU A 342 -20.72 -6.74 4.71
N SER A 343 -21.66 -7.38 5.41
CA SER A 343 -22.57 -6.70 6.34
C SER A 343 -23.37 -5.56 5.67
N GLU A 344 -23.15 -4.31 6.09
CA GLU A 344 -23.84 -3.11 5.58
C GLU A 344 -23.09 -2.41 4.44
N VAL A 345 -21.98 -2.98 3.97
CA VAL A 345 -21.18 -2.43 2.89
C VAL A 345 -21.05 -3.40 1.73
N ALA A 346 -20.89 -2.85 0.54
CA ALA A 346 -20.42 -3.56 -0.64
C ALA A 346 -19.09 -2.96 -1.06
N LEU A 347 -18.17 -3.81 -1.48
CA LEU A 347 -16.86 -3.41 -1.98
C LEU A 347 -16.53 -4.09 -3.30
N ARG A 348 -15.75 -3.43 -4.13
CA ARG A 348 -15.10 -4.03 -5.30
C ARG A 348 -13.69 -3.46 -5.46
N VAL A 349 -12.79 -4.23 -6.04
CA VAL A 349 -11.42 -3.78 -6.30
C VAL A 349 -11.30 -3.37 -7.76
N LEU A 350 -10.77 -2.18 -7.98
CA LEU A 350 -10.54 -1.55 -9.27
C LEU A 350 -9.05 -1.28 -9.46
N GLY A 351 -8.61 -1.23 -10.72
CA GLY A 351 -7.25 -0.87 -11.09
C GLY A 351 -7.22 0.25 -12.10
N PHE A 352 -6.32 1.21 -11.89
CA PHE A 352 -6.05 2.29 -12.83
C PHE A 352 -4.56 2.35 -13.12
N LYS A 353 -4.21 2.50 -14.39
CA LYS A 353 -2.85 2.73 -14.84
C LYS A 353 -2.74 4.16 -15.35
N LYS A 354 -1.68 4.86 -14.95
CA LYS A 354 -1.36 6.18 -15.49
C LYS A 354 -0.89 6.03 -16.94
N MET A 355 -1.47 6.81 -17.83
CA MET A 355 -1.09 6.93 -19.23
C MET A 355 0.12 7.87 -19.32
N GLU A 356 1.10 7.53 -20.17
CA GLU A 356 2.27 8.36 -20.45
C GLU A 356 1.97 9.44 -21.50
#